data_AF-A0A2X2J967-F1
#
_entry.id   AF-A0A2X2J967-F1
#
_cell.length_a   1.000
_cell.length_b   1.000
_cell.length_c   1.000
_cell.angle_alpha   90.00
_cell.angle_beta   90.00
_cell.angle_gamma   90.00
#
_symmetry.space_group_name_H-M   'P 1'
#
loop_
_entity.id
_entity.type
_entity.pdbx_description
1 polymer ?
#
loop_
_entity_poly.entity_id
_entity_poly.type
_entity_poly.pdbx_seq_one_letter_code
_entity_poly.pdbx_strand_id
1 'polypeptide(L)'
;MSKKNIDWEEEFDFETEKSDNKDLLRFFGRLMANWYWFALCGFLGLLSAFFYLRYSIPNYKVHAKLLVSDDKKGGGMFSSSALGDLSSLMGTKNSVDNEVEVLKTADLMREMVLSEKAYLRYFKAGRVHNVPVGNAPYTLELLSEVDSVSEPYSFKIHPLNANELELSNSDTSFRVRMGQTFSLAPQCKLKAVANPAFDQSREDDYGFVLSPVRDVVDDLAKPFW
;
A
#
# COMPACT_ATOMS: atom_id res chain seq x y z
N MET A 1 -6.47 -90.85 10.23
CA MET A 1 -5.51 -89.73 10.18
C MET A 1 -4.94 -89.66 8.77
N SER A 2 -5.49 -88.82 7.91
CA SER A 2 -4.97 -88.60 6.56
C SER A 2 -4.04 -87.40 6.58
N LYS A 3 -2.77 -87.58 6.19
CA LYS A 3 -1.79 -86.50 6.10
C LYS A 3 -2.19 -85.59 4.94
N LYS A 4 -2.50 -84.34 5.27
CA LYS A 4 -2.74 -83.28 4.29
C LYS A 4 -1.37 -82.83 3.78
N ASN A 5 -1.04 -83.17 2.52
CA ASN A 5 0.06 -82.52 1.84
C ASN A 5 -0.39 -81.09 1.53
N ILE A 6 0.34 -80.12 2.05
CA ILE A 6 0.12 -78.69 1.78
C ILE A 6 1.06 -78.37 0.62
N ASP A 7 0.49 -78.15 -0.57
CA ASP A 7 1.23 -77.64 -1.72
C ASP A 7 1.49 -76.15 -1.49
N TRP A 8 2.76 -75.81 -1.27
CA TRP A 8 3.22 -74.43 -1.04
C TRP A 8 3.41 -73.62 -2.33
N GLU A 9 2.99 -74.17 -3.47
CA GLU A 9 3.11 -73.55 -4.80
C GLU A 9 1.88 -72.70 -5.18
N GLU A 10 0.74 -72.86 -4.49
CA GLU A 10 -0.47 -72.05 -4.74
C GLU A 10 -0.52 -70.73 -3.93
N GLU A 11 0.32 -70.54 -2.91
CA GLU A 11 0.24 -69.37 -1.99
C GLU A 11 1.18 -68.20 -2.38
N PHE A 12 2.03 -68.37 -3.40
CA PHE A 12 2.95 -67.32 -3.87
C PHE A 12 2.56 -66.78 -5.25
N ASP A 13 1.27 -66.51 -5.47
CA ASP A 13 0.87 -65.58 -6.52
C ASP A 13 1.17 -64.15 -6.00
N PHE A 14 2.42 -63.71 -6.18
CA PHE A 14 2.72 -62.29 -6.07
C PHE A 14 1.87 -61.60 -7.14
N GLU A 15 0.72 -61.04 -6.74
CA GLU A 15 0.07 -59.99 -7.51
C GLU A 15 1.09 -58.86 -7.67
N THR A 16 1.91 -58.94 -8.72
CA THR A 16 2.59 -57.77 -9.22
C THR A 16 1.49 -56.84 -9.68
N GLU A 17 1.15 -55.89 -8.81
CA GLU A 17 0.45 -54.66 -9.13
C GLU A 17 1.25 -54.04 -10.30
N LYS A 18 0.93 -54.44 -11.53
CA LYS A 18 1.44 -53.79 -12.73
C LYS A 18 0.76 -52.44 -12.73
N SER A 19 1.40 -51.49 -12.07
CA SER A 19 0.97 -50.10 -11.98
C SER A 19 0.48 -49.68 -13.35
N ASP A 20 -0.69 -49.06 -13.35
CA ASP A 20 -1.57 -48.78 -14.47
C ASP A 20 -0.99 -47.72 -15.44
N ASN A 21 0.22 -47.97 -15.93
CA ASN A 21 1.00 -47.08 -16.78
C ASN A 21 0.35 -46.93 -18.16
N LYS A 22 -0.45 -47.92 -18.58
CA LYS A 22 -1.15 -47.90 -19.86
C LYS A 22 -2.32 -46.91 -19.86
N ASP A 23 -3.00 -46.75 -18.74
CA ASP A 23 -4.08 -45.77 -18.62
C ASP A 23 -3.55 -44.35 -18.50
N LEU A 24 -2.40 -44.15 -17.84
CA LEU A 24 -1.64 -42.89 -17.90
C LEU A 24 -1.21 -42.53 -19.33
N LEU A 25 -0.66 -43.47 -20.09
CA LEU A 25 -0.26 -43.24 -21.49
C LEU A 25 -1.45 -42.91 -22.40
N ARG A 26 -2.61 -43.56 -22.19
CA ARG A 26 -3.85 -43.22 -22.91
C ARG A 26 -4.34 -41.81 -22.56
N PHE A 27 -4.25 -41.42 -21.29
CA PHE A 27 -4.60 -40.08 -20.83
C PHE A 27 -3.70 -39.02 -21.47
N PHE A 28 -2.37 -39.23 -21.47
CA PHE A 28 -1.42 -38.35 -22.14
C PHE A 28 -1.66 -38.25 -23.65
N GLY A 29 -1.96 -39.36 -24.33
CA GLY A 29 -2.30 -39.35 -25.76
C GLY A 29 -3.54 -38.50 -26.07
N ARG A 30 -4.58 -38.56 -25.23
CA ARG A 30 -5.78 -37.72 -25.35
C ARG A 30 -5.48 -36.24 -25.09
N LEU A 31 -4.57 -35.94 -24.16
CA LEU A 31 -4.12 -34.58 -23.86
C LEU A 31 -3.33 -33.98 -25.04
N MET A 32 -2.45 -34.78 -25.66
CA MET A 32 -1.64 -34.38 -26.81
C MET A 32 -2.48 -34.16 -28.06
N ALA A 33 -3.56 -34.94 -28.26
CA ALA A 33 -4.51 -34.72 -29.35
C ALA A 33 -5.27 -33.39 -29.22
N ASN A 34 -5.53 -32.93 -28.00
CA ASN A 34 -6.26 -31.70 -27.69
C ASN A 34 -5.34 -30.55 -27.25
N TRP A 35 -4.06 -30.57 -27.63
CA TRP A 35 -3.04 -29.61 -27.19
C TRP A 35 -3.43 -28.14 -27.43
N TYR A 36 -4.25 -27.86 -28.46
CA TYR A 36 -4.78 -26.53 -28.75
C TYR A 36 -5.55 -25.93 -27.58
N TRP A 37 -6.35 -26.72 -26.85
CA TRP A 37 -7.09 -26.24 -25.68
C TRP A 37 -6.16 -25.90 -24.53
N PHE A 38 -5.10 -26.68 -24.34
CA PHE A 38 -4.08 -26.40 -23.34
C PHE A 38 -3.29 -25.12 -23.68
N ALA A 39 -2.90 -24.96 -24.94
CA ALA A 39 -2.25 -23.75 -25.43
C ALA A 39 -3.16 -22.52 -25.31
N LEU A 40 -4.46 -22.66 -25.61
CA LEU A 40 -5.45 -21.59 -25.46
C LEU A 40 -5.61 -21.16 -24.00
N CYS A 41 -5.76 -22.12 -23.07
CA CYS A 41 -5.83 -21.82 -21.64
C CYS A 41 -4.55 -21.17 -21.12
N GLY A 42 -3.38 -21.65 -21.55
CA GLY A 42 -2.10 -21.06 -21.22
C GLY A 42 -1.97 -19.62 -21.74
N PHE A 43 -2.37 -19.37 -23.00
CA PHE A 43 -2.39 -18.04 -23.58
C PHE A 43 -3.35 -17.11 -22.84
N LEU A 44 -4.56 -17.58 -22.53
CA LEU A 44 -5.56 -16.79 -21.81
C LEU A 44 -5.13 -16.47 -20.36
N GLY A 45 -4.44 -17.41 -19.71
CA GLY A 45 -3.82 -17.20 -18.40
C GLY A 45 -2.70 -16.15 -18.45
N LEU A 46 -1.80 -16.24 -19.43
CA LEU A 46 -0.75 -15.25 -19.65
C LEU A 46 -1.31 -13.86 -19.97
N LEU A 47 -2.34 -13.79 -20.82
CA LEU A 47 -3.01 -12.54 -21.17
C LEU A 47 -3.65 -11.91 -19.93
N SER A 48 -4.34 -12.70 -19.12
CA SER A 48 -4.95 -12.25 -17.86
C SER A 48 -3.90 -11.78 -16.86
N ALA A 49 -2.80 -12.52 -16.70
CA ALA A 49 -1.70 -12.13 -15.82
C ALA A 49 -1.02 -10.83 -16.29
N PHE A 50 -0.83 -10.67 -17.60
CA PHE A 50 -0.28 -9.45 -18.19
C PHE A 50 -1.18 -8.25 -17.93
N PHE A 51 -2.49 -8.38 -18.15
CA PHE A 51 -3.44 -7.30 -17.84
C PHE A 51 -3.48 -6.98 -16.36
N TYR A 52 -3.47 -8.00 -15.49
CA TYR A 52 -3.41 -7.79 -14.04
C TYR A 52 -2.18 -6.97 -13.66
N LEU A 53 -0.99 -7.41 -14.09
CA LEU A 53 0.27 -6.72 -13.76
C LEU A 53 0.35 -5.32 -14.35
N ARG A 54 -0.27 -5.09 -15.52
CA ARG A 54 -0.32 -3.79 -16.18
C ARG A 54 -1.19 -2.77 -15.44
N TYR A 55 -2.22 -3.21 -14.73
CA TYR A 55 -3.19 -2.34 -14.05
C TYR A 55 -3.10 -2.37 -12.52
N SER A 56 -2.33 -3.27 -11.93
CA SER A 56 -2.08 -3.25 -10.49
C SER A 56 -1.22 -2.05 -10.09
N ILE A 57 -1.71 -1.28 -9.12
CA ILE A 57 -0.96 -0.17 -8.52
C ILE A 57 0.14 -0.77 -7.63
N PRO A 58 1.41 -0.37 -7.79
CA PRO A 58 2.48 -0.85 -6.92
C PRO A 58 2.26 -0.35 -5.50
N ASN A 59 2.23 -1.28 -4.53
CA ASN A 59 2.18 -0.96 -3.11
C ASN A 59 3.61 -0.83 -2.58
N TYR A 60 3.97 0.35 -2.07
CA TYR A 60 5.28 0.60 -1.48
C TYR A 60 5.19 0.48 0.04
N LYS A 61 6.08 -0.34 0.63
CA LYS A 61 6.25 -0.44 2.08
C LYS A 61 7.56 0.24 2.47
N VAL A 62 7.48 1.20 3.38
CA VAL A 62 8.65 1.88 3.95
C VAL A 62 8.87 1.35 5.35
N HIS A 63 10.08 0.85 5.63
CA HIS A 63 10.47 0.38 6.95
C HIS A 63 11.53 1.32 7.53
N ALA A 64 11.28 1.84 8.73
CA ALA A 64 12.26 2.58 9.52
C ALA A 64 12.68 1.73 10.73
N LYS A 65 13.96 1.78 11.09
CA LYS A 65 14.49 1.18 12.32
C LYS A 65 15.03 2.30 13.19
N LEU A 66 14.48 2.46 14.39
CA LEU A 66 14.94 3.40 15.39
C LEU A 66 15.62 2.62 16.52
N LEU A 67 16.84 3.01 16.89
CA LEU A 67 17.55 2.46 18.03
C LEU A 67 17.45 3.46 19.18
N VAL A 68 16.78 3.05 20.26
CA VAL A 68 16.70 3.82 21.51
C VAL A 68 17.78 3.30 22.44
N SER A 69 18.75 4.15 22.79
CA SER A 69 19.72 3.86 23.83
C SER A 69 19.14 4.30 25.17
N ASP A 70 19.09 3.40 26.14
CA ASP A 70 18.52 3.66 27.46
C ASP A 70 19.54 4.43 28.32
N ASP A 71 19.58 5.77 28.16
CA ASP A 71 20.42 6.64 28.97
C ASP A 71 19.79 6.90 30.34
N LYS A 72 19.65 5.83 31.14
CA LYS A 72 19.46 5.92 32.59
C LYS A 72 20.57 5.19 33.33
N LYS A 73 21.75 5.81 33.32
CA LYS A 73 22.55 5.97 34.55
C LYS A 73 23.06 7.41 34.64
N GLY A 74 22.15 8.33 35.00
CA GLY A 74 22.53 9.60 35.60
C GLY A 74 23.30 9.35 36.90
N GLY A 75 24.40 10.09 37.09
CA GLY A 75 25.46 9.79 38.05
C GLY A 75 25.10 9.95 39.54
N GLY A 76 25.98 9.41 40.40
CA GLY A 76 25.97 9.67 41.84
C GLY A 76 26.05 8.42 42.73
N MET A 77 27.27 8.04 43.11
CA MET A 77 27.65 7.50 44.43
C MET A 77 26.96 6.26 45.05
N PHE A 78 26.16 5.44 44.36
CA PHE A 78 25.68 4.17 44.97
C PHE A 78 25.65 2.97 44.00
N SER A 79 26.83 2.41 43.74
CA SER A 79 27.02 1.15 43.02
C SER A 79 26.87 -0.07 43.94
N SER A 80 25.64 -0.35 44.41
CA SER A 80 25.34 -1.64 45.03
C SER A 80 24.53 -2.50 44.05
N SER A 81 25.20 -3.47 43.43
CA SER A 81 24.67 -4.33 42.36
C SER A 81 23.35 -5.03 42.72
N ALA A 82 23.06 -5.21 44.02
CA ALA A 82 21.82 -5.84 44.50
C ALA A 82 20.56 -4.98 44.32
N LEU A 83 20.68 -3.64 44.30
CA LEU A 83 19.54 -2.73 44.12
C LEU A 83 19.18 -2.54 42.63
N GLY A 84 20.17 -2.69 41.74
CA GLY A 84 19.96 -2.68 40.29
C GLY A 84 19.16 -3.88 39.81
N ASP A 85 19.45 -5.07 40.34
CA ASP A 85 18.69 -6.30 40.03
C ASP A 85 17.24 -6.24 40.56
N LEU A 86 17.03 -5.63 41.74
CA LEU A 86 15.69 -5.46 42.30
C LEU A 86 14.86 -4.45 41.49
N SER A 87 15.46 -3.37 40.97
CA SER A 87 14.80 -2.42 40.07
C SER A 87 14.44 -3.05 38.72
N SER A 88 15.28 -3.95 38.19
CA SER A 88 14.98 -4.72 36.98
C SER A 88 13.84 -5.72 37.21
N LEU A 89 13.75 -6.30 38.42
CA LEU A 89 12.68 -7.23 38.80
C LEU A 89 11.36 -6.50 39.08
N MET A 90 11.41 -5.24 39.52
CA MET A 90 10.23 -4.37 39.73
C MET A 90 9.70 -3.68 38.46
N GLY A 91 10.16 -4.05 37.26
CA GLY A 91 9.46 -3.71 36.01
C GLY A 91 9.77 -2.33 35.41
N THR A 92 10.95 -1.76 35.62
CA THR A 92 11.37 -0.50 34.95
C THR A 92 11.60 -0.65 33.43
N LYS A 93 11.28 -1.80 32.82
CA LYS A 93 11.42 -2.06 31.36
C LYS A 93 10.44 -1.30 30.46
N ASN A 94 9.51 -0.54 31.03
CA ASN A 94 8.43 0.12 30.28
C ASN A 94 8.87 1.33 29.44
N SER A 95 10.14 1.75 29.48
CA SER A 95 10.56 2.96 28.75
C SER A 95 10.45 2.78 27.23
N VAL A 96 10.93 1.66 26.69
CA VAL A 96 10.97 1.46 25.22
C VAL A 96 9.57 1.32 24.63
N ASP A 97 8.71 0.53 25.27
CA ASP A 97 7.32 0.35 24.81
C ASP A 97 6.54 1.67 24.90
N ASN A 98 6.78 2.47 25.95
CA ASN A 98 6.21 3.81 26.08
C ASN A 98 6.69 4.77 24.98
N GLU A 99 7.99 4.77 24.61
CA GLU A 99 8.47 5.60 23.49
C GLU A 99 7.83 5.17 22.16
N VAL A 100 7.67 3.85 21.93
CA VAL A 100 6.99 3.34 20.74
C VAL A 100 5.52 3.75 20.72
N GLU A 101 4.85 3.79 21.87
CA GLU A 101 3.47 4.24 21.98
C GLU A 101 3.34 5.75 21.73
N VAL A 102 4.26 6.55 22.27
CA VAL A 102 4.35 8.00 21.98
C VAL A 102 4.50 8.25 20.48
N LEU A 103 5.33 7.47 19.79
CA LEU A 103 5.49 7.57 18.33
C LEU A 103 4.20 7.24 17.54
N LYS A 104 3.26 6.51 18.14
CA LYS A 104 1.97 6.14 17.52
C LYS A 104 0.83 7.07 17.92
N THR A 105 1.10 8.11 18.72
CA THR A 105 0.06 9.05 19.15
C THR A 105 -0.50 9.83 17.98
N ALA A 106 -1.80 10.11 18.03
CA ALA A 106 -2.49 10.89 17.00
C ALA A 106 -1.94 12.31 16.87
N ASP A 107 -1.46 12.90 17.97
CA ASP A 107 -0.89 14.24 17.97
C ASP A 107 0.42 14.31 17.17
N LEU A 108 1.34 13.35 17.38
CA LEU A 108 2.58 13.30 16.61
C LEU A 108 2.33 13.01 15.12
N MET A 109 1.41 12.09 14.83
CA MET A 109 0.98 11.79 13.46
C MET A 109 0.36 13.04 12.79
N ARG A 110 -0.44 13.80 13.53
CA ARG A 110 -1.04 15.04 13.07
C ARG A 110 0.04 16.08 12.74
N GLU A 111 1.02 16.28 13.62
CA GLU A 111 2.15 17.18 13.35
C GLU A 111 2.90 16.79 12.08
N MET A 112 3.18 15.50 11.88
CA MET A 112 3.83 14.98 10.68
C MET A 112 2.99 15.21 9.41
N VAL A 113 1.67 14.96 9.47
CA VAL A 113 0.75 15.23 8.36
C VAL A 113 0.72 16.72 8.00
N LEU A 114 0.81 17.60 8.99
CA LEU A 114 0.84 19.05 8.79
C LEU A 114 2.19 19.54 8.24
N SER A 115 3.32 19.02 8.75
CA SER A 115 4.65 19.41 8.31
C SER A 115 4.91 18.99 6.86
N GLU A 116 4.53 17.76 6.50
CA GLU A 116 4.69 17.20 5.14
C GLU A 116 3.52 17.56 4.21
N LYS A 117 2.49 18.24 4.71
CA LYS A 117 1.26 18.57 3.98
C LYS A 117 0.59 17.34 3.34
N ALA A 118 0.67 16.18 4.01
CA ALA A 118 0.18 14.90 3.51
C ALA A 118 -1.35 14.84 3.30
N TYR A 119 -2.08 15.83 3.83
CA TYR A 119 -3.50 16.04 3.56
C TYR A 119 -3.82 16.36 2.09
N LEU A 120 -2.81 16.74 1.31
CA LEU A 120 -2.94 17.07 -0.10
C LEU A 120 -2.14 16.08 -0.94
N ARG A 121 -2.86 15.20 -1.64
CA ARG A 121 -2.28 14.11 -2.44
C ARG A 121 -2.50 14.37 -3.91
N TYR A 122 -1.50 14.13 -4.74
CA TYR A 122 -1.60 14.27 -6.18
C TYR A 122 -1.72 12.91 -6.86
N PHE A 123 -2.42 12.89 -7.99
CA PHE A 123 -2.47 11.73 -8.86
C PHE A 123 -2.36 12.15 -10.32
N LYS A 124 -1.77 11.28 -11.12
CA LYS A 124 -1.86 11.36 -12.57
C LYS A 124 -3.16 10.67 -13.00
N ALA A 125 -4.01 11.39 -13.71
CA ALA A 125 -5.25 10.85 -14.25
C ALA A 125 -4.92 9.94 -15.44
N GLY A 126 -5.21 8.65 -15.30
CA GLY A 126 -5.02 7.68 -16.38
C GLY A 126 -6.34 7.32 -17.04
N ARG A 127 -6.27 6.64 -18.19
CA ARG A 127 -7.46 6.19 -18.93
C ARG A 127 -8.24 5.08 -18.23
N VAL A 128 -7.57 4.30 -17.36
CA VAL A 128 -8.15 3.14 -16.67
C VAL A 128 -8.18 3.33 -15.15
N HIS A 129 -7.10 3.84 -14.57
CA HIS A 129 -7.04 4.18 -13.15
C HIS A 129 -6.14 5.40 -12.94
N ASN A 130 -6.31 6.04 -11.78
CA ASN A 130 -5.43 7.11 -11.34
C ASN A 130 -4.17 6.51 -10.71
N VAL A 131 -3.02 7.13 -10.94
CA VAL A 131 -1.73 6.72 -10.35
C VAL A 131 -1.31 7.78 -9.35
N PRO A 132 -1.11 7.46 -8.06
CA PRO A 132 -0.63 8.43 -7.09
C PRO A 132 0.78 8.91 -7.48
N VAL A 133 1.02 10.21 -7.39
CA VAL A 133 2.31 10.83 -7.70
C VAL A 133 2.76 11.70 -6.54
N GLY A 134 4.06 11.66 -6.23
CA GLY A 134 4.64 12.52 -5.19
C GLY A 134 4.81 13.97 -5.65
N ASN A 135 5.10 14.17 -6.94
CA ASN A 135 5.32 15.48 -7.54
C ASN A 135 4.35 15.71 -8.71
N ALA A 136 3.78 16.91 -8.77
CA ALA A 136 2.88 17.35 -9.82
C ALA A 136 3.34 18.69 -10.41
N PRO A 137 2.93 19.04 -11.65
CA PRO A 137 3.24 20.34 -12.28
C PRO A 137 2.65 21.54 -11.55
N TYR A 138 1.68 21.32 -10.66
CA TYR A 138 1.01 22.35 -9.88
C TYR A 138 1.11 22.00 -8.40
N THR A 139 1.40 23.00 -7.59
CA THR A 139 1.39 22.93 -6.13
C THR A 139 0.21 23.74 -5.62
N LEU A 140 -0.62 23.12 -4.79
CA LEU A 140 -1.71 23.78 -4.11
C LEU A 140 -1.27 24.23 -2.72
N GLU A 141 -1.54 25.49 -2.39
CA GLU A 141 -1.35 26.06 -1.07
C GLU A 141 -2.71 26.31 -0.44
N LEU A 142 -2.93 25.71 0.74
CA LEU A 142 -4.10 26.00 1.57
C LEU A 142 -3.87 27.31 2.32
N LEU A 143 -4.77 28.27 2.10
CA LEU A 143 -4.74 29.58 2.76
C LEU A 143 -5.71 29.66 3.93
N SER A 144 -6.69 28.76 3.99
CA SER A 144 -7.59 28.58 5.12
C SER A 144 -6.97 27.64 6.17
N GLU A 145 -7.57 27.60 7.36
CA GLU A 145 -7.18 26.62 8.37
C GLU A 145 -7.37 25.19 7.85
N VAL A 146 -6.41 24.33 8.15
CA VAL A 146 -6.38 22.92 7.75
C VAL A 146 -7.58 22.12 8.27
N ASP A 147 -8.11 22.50 9.44
CA ASP A 147 -9.28 21.83 10.06
C ASP A 147 -10.62 22.30 9.47
N SER A 148 -10.63 23.34 8.63
CA SER A 148 -11.84 23.77 7.92
C SER A 148 -12.29 22.79 6.84
N VAL A 149 -11.44 21.83 6.47
CA VAL A 149 -11.74 20.77 5.51
C VAL A 149 -12.47 19.64 6.23
N SER A 150 -13.80 19.65 6.14
CA SER A 150 -14.64 18.61 6.78
C SER A 150 -14.84 17.37 5.89
N GLU A 151 -14.72 17.52 4.57
CA GLU A 151 -14.99 16.45 3.61
C GLU A 151 -13.84 16.31 2.61
N PRO A 152 -13.57 15.10 2.11
CA PRO A 152 -12.57 14.89 1.08
C PRO A 152 -13.03 15.45 -0.26
N TYR A 153 -12.21 16.31 -0.85
CA TYR A 153 -12.43 16.86 -2.17
C TYR A 153 -11.48 16.22 -3.19
N SER A 154 -12.00 15.80 -4.33
CA SER A 154 -11.20 15.22 -5.42
C SER A 154 -11.49 15.98 -6.71
N PHE A 155 -10.44 16.50 -7.34
CA PHE A 155 -10.55 17.28 -8.58
C PHE A 155 -9.48 16.87 -9.57
N LYS A 156 -9.88 16.78 -10.84
CA LYS A 156 -8.97 16.66 -11.98
C LYS A 156 -8.59 18.06 -12.46
N ILE A 157 -7.31 18.27 -12.74
CA ILE A 157 -6.74 19.49 -13.26
C ILE A 157 -6.51 19.30 -14.77
N HIS A 158 -7.28 20.02 -15.58
CA HIS A 158 -7.03 20.13 -17.01
C HIS A 158 -6.44 21.51 -17.31
N PRO A 159 -5.22 21.59 -17.88
CA PRO A 159 -4.66 22.87 -18.30
C PRO A 159 -5.37 23.38 -19.55
N LEU A 160 -6.01 24.57 -19.47
CA LEU A 160 -6.57 25.22 -20.67
C LEU A 160 -5.53 26.11 -21.34
N ASN A 161 -4.77 26.87 -20.54
CA ASN A 161 -3.76 27.83 -20.98
C ASN A 161 -2.63 27.91 -19.95
N ALA A 162 -1.55 28.62 -20.27
CA ALA A 162 -0.41 28.83 -19.36
C ALA A 162 -0.78 29.46 -18.00
N ASN A 163 -1.95 30.09 -17.89
CA ASN A 163 -2.39 30.79 -16.67
C ASN A 163 -3.78 30.36 -16.16
N GLU A 164 -4.45 29.44 -16.86
CA GLU A 164 -5.81 29.00 -16.53
C GLU A 164 -5.90 27.48 -16.48
N LEU A 165 -6.44 26.98 -15.38
CA LEU A 165 -6.72 25.57 -15.14
C LEU A 165 -8.22 25.37 -14.99
N GLU A 166 -8.73 24.26 -15.50
CA GLU A 166 -10.07 23.79 -15.20
C GLU A 166 -9.99 22.65 -14.20
N LEU A 167 -10.67 22.85 -13.08
CA LEU A 167 -10.83 21.85 -12.04
C LEU A 167 -12.17 21.17 -12.27
N SER A 168 -12.14 19.88 -12.55
CA SER A 168 -13.31 19.08 -12.89
C SER A 168 -13.53 17.98 -11.85
N ASN A 169 -14.75 17.89 -11.34
CA ASN A 169 -15.26 16.79 -10.53
C ASN A 169 -16.46 16.13 -11.25
N SER A 170 -16.99 15.02 -10.71
CA SER A 170 -18.14 14.30 -11.26
C SER A 170 -19.32 15.20 -11.63
N ASP A 171 -19.57 16.23 -10.83
CA ASP A 171 -20.79 17.03 -10.91
C ASP A 171 -20.56 18.49 -11.33
N THR A 172 -19.32 18.99 -11.29
CA THR A 172 -19.04 20.42 -11.53
C THR A 172 -17.63 20.62 -12.06
N SER A 173 -17.50 21.47 -13.08
CA SER A 173 -16.22 22.05 -13.49
C SER A 173 -16.18 23.54 -13.16
N PHE A 174 -15.04 24.02 -12.70
CA PHE A 174 -14.80 25.45 -12.46
C PHE A 174 -13.40 25.83 -12.93
N ARG A 175 -13.28 27.06 -13.42
CA ARG A 175 -12.03 27.58 -13.95
C ARG A 175 -11.33 28.42 -12.90
N VAL A 176 -10.03 28.16 -12.73
CA VAL A 176 -9.18 28.87 -11.79
C VAL A 176 -7.98 29.45 -12.51
N ARG A 177 -7.56 30.64 -12.09
CA ARG A 177 -6.33 31.26 -12.56
C ARG A 177 -5.17 30.91 -11.67
N MET A 178 -4.02 30.66 -12.26
CA MET A 178 -2.78 30.42 -11.54
C MET A 178 -2.43 31.65 -10.69
N GLY A 179 -2.02 31.39 -9.44
CA GLY A 179 -1.68 32.43 -8.46
C GLY A 179 -2.89 33.13 -7.81
N GLN A 180 -4.11 32.93 -8.31
CA GLN A 180 -5.32 33.49 -7.70
C GLN A 180 -5.88 32.55 -6.64
N THR A 181 -6.35 33.11 -5.53
CA THR A 181 -7.08 32.36 -4.51
C THR A 181 -8.47 31.99 -5.03
N PHE A 182 -8.85 30.72 -4.91
CA PHE A 182 -10.19 30.23 -5.18
C PHE A 182 -10.75 29.47 -3.97
N SER A 183 -12.07 29.47 -3.83
CA SER A 183 -12.77 28.76 -2.75
C SER A 183 -13.44 27.50 -3.29
N LEU A 184 -13.06 26.32 -2.78
CA LEU A 184 -13.76 25.05 -3.08
C LEU A 184 -15.05 24.93 -2.27
N ALA A 185 -15.01 25.43 -1.04
CA ALA A 185 -16.11 25.47 -0.09
C ALA A 185 -16.05 26.83 0.62
N PRO A 186 -17.13 27.28 1.29
CA PRO A 186 -17.15 28.56 2.00
C PRO A 186 -15.95 28.74 2.96
N GLN A 187 -15.43 27.63 3.48
CA GLN A 187 -14.34 27.60 4.46
C GLN A 187 -13.00 27.08 3.89
N CYS A 188 -12.92 26.69 2.62
CA CYS A 188 -11.71 26.12 2.02
C CYS A 188 -11.17 27.01 0.91
N LYS A 189 -10.13 27.80 1.22
CA LYS A 189 -9.45 28.70 0.26
C LYS A 189 -8.12 28.10 -0.15
N LEU A 190 -7.92 27.93 -1.45
CA LEU A 190 -6.72 27.38 -2.05
C LEU A 190 -6.12 28.37 -3.04
N LYS A 191 -4.81 28.24 -3.26
CA LYS A 191 -4.08 28.92 -4.32
C LYS A 191 -3.30 27.89 -5.10
N ALA A 192 -3.48 27.87 -6.43
CA ALA A 192 -2.67 27.03 -7.30
C ALA A 192 -1.44 27.80 -7.76
N VAL A 193 -0.27 27.20 -7.58
CA VAL A 193 1.04 27.75 -7.99
C VAL A 193 1.72 26.75 -8.91
N ALA A 194 2.43 27.24 -9.91
CA ALA A 194 3.19 26.40 -10.82
C ALA A 194 4.39 25.80 -10.08
N ASN A 195 4.61 24.50 -10.23
CA ASN A 195 5.78 23.84 -9.67
C ASN A 195 6.98 24.05 -10.61
N PRO A 196 8.02 24.82 -10.21
CA PRO A 196 9.18 25.08 -11.05
C PRO A 196 10.08 23.84 -11.22
N ALA A 197 9.94 22.83 -10.35
CA ALA A 197 10.74 21.62 -10.40
C ALA A 197 10.23 20.59 -11.43
N PHE A 198 9.08 20.84 -12.06
CA PHE A 198 8.44 19.93 -12.99
C PHE A 198 8.40 20.50 -14.41
N ASP A 199 8.71 19.66 -15.38
CA ASP A 199 8.61 20.01 -16.80
C ASP A 199 7.14 20.09 -17.23
N GLN A 200 6.65 21.33 -17.37
CA GLN A 200 5.27 21.64 -17.76
C GLN A 200 4.97 21.31 -19.22
N SER A 201 5.94 20.85 -20.01
CA SER A 201 5.73 20.46 -21.41
C SER A 201 5.01 19.12 -21.58
N ARG A 202 4.87 18.33 -20.51
CA ARG A 202 4.11 17.07 -20.54
C ARG A 202 2.63 17.36 -20.38
N GLU A 203 1.89 17.18 -21.46
CA GLU A 203 0.42 17.24 -21.56
C GLU A 203 -0.25 16.02 -20.90
N ASP A 204 0.13 15.75 -19.66
CA ASP A 204 -0.46 14.72 -18.83
C ASP A 204 -1.55 15.34 -17.96
N ASP A 205 -2.72 14.70 -17.89
CA ASP A 205 -3.78 15.12 -16.96
C ASP A 205 -3.38 14.75 -15.52
N TYR A 206 -3.42 15.74 -14.63
CA TYR A 206 -3.19 15.55 -13.20
C TYR A 206 -4.47 15.79 -12.42
N GLY A 207 -4.46 15.41 -11.16
CA GLY A 207 -5.51 15.73 -10.23
C GLY A 207 -4.97 15.75 -8.81
N PHE A 208 -5.80 16.21 -7.89
CA PHE A 208 -5.48 16.25 -6.48
C PHE A 208 -6.66 15.77 -5.65
N VAL A 209 -6.33 15.21 -4.49
CA VAL A 209 -7.27 14.87 -3.44
C VAL A 209 -6.86 15.64 -2.19
N LEU A 210 -7.77 16.47 -1.71
CA LEU A 210 -7.67 17.15 -0.43
C LEU A 210 -8.50 16.35 0.57
N SER A 211 -7.85 15.80 1.60
CA SER A 211 -8.52 15.01 2.64
C SER A 211 -8.47 15.75 3.99
N PRO A 212 -9.49 15.61 4.86
CA PRO A 212 -9.42 16.11 6.23
C PRO A 212 -8.20 15.53 6.96
N VAL A 213 -7.52 16.36 7.75
CA VAL A 213 -6.31 15.94 8.48
C VAL A 213 -6.60 14.75 9.39
N ARG A 214 -7.75 14.76 10.08
CA ARG A 214 -8.19 13.67 10.94
C ARG A 214 -8.25 12.33 10.21
N ASP A 215 -8.88 12.30 9.03
CA ASP A 215 -9.05 11.07 8.27
C ASP A 215 -7.70 10.51 7.79
N VAL A 216 -6.75 11.39 7.46
CA VAL A 216 -5.39 10.98 7.08
C VAL A 216 -4.62 10.44 8.29
N VAL A 217 -4.74 11.07 9.45
CA VAL A 217 -4.13 10.58 10.70
C VAL A 217 -4.70 9.22 11.08
N ASP A 218 -6.02 9.06 11.03
CA ASP A 218 -6.69 7.79 11.33
C ASP A 218 -6.26 6.69 10.35
N ASP A 219 -6.04 7.02 9.08
CA ASP A 219 -5.56 6.06 8.09
C ASP A 219 -4.11 5.62 8.36
N LEU A 220 -3.25 6.54 8.78
CA LEU A 220 -1.86 6.25 9.16
C LEU A 220 -1.75 5.51 10.49
N ALA A 221 -2.69 5.72 11.41
CA ALA A 221 -2.73 5.07 12.72
C ALA A 221 -3.24 3.62 12.65
N LYS A 222 -3.90 3.22 11.55
CA LYS A 222 -4.38 1.84 11.39
C LYS A 222 -3.21 0.85 11.33
N PRO A 223 -3.24 -0.22 12.14
CA PRO A 223 -2.24 -1.26 12.03
C PRO A 223 -2.39 -2.02 10.70
N PHE A 224 -1.28 -2.21 9.98
CA PHE A 224 -1.22 -3.05 8.78
C PHE A 224 -1.24 -4.54 9.17
N TRP A 225 -2.44 -5.14 9.30
CA TRP A 225 -2.62 -6.58 9.48
C TRP A 225 -3.41 -7.20 8.32
#